data_AF-A0ABD2L2G9-F1
#
_entry.id   AF-A0ABD2L2G9-F1
#
_cell.length_a   1.000
_cell.length_b   1.000
_cell.length_c   1.000
_cell.angle_alpha   90.00
_cell.angle_beta   90.00
_cell.angle_gamma   90.00
#
_symmetry.space_group_name_H-M   'P 1'
#
loop_
_entity.id
_entity.type
_entity.pdbx_description
1 polymer ?
#
loop_
_entity_poly.entity_id
_entity_poly.type
_entity_poly.pdbx_seq_one_letter_code
_entity_poly.pdbx_strand_id
1 'polypeptide(L)' 'MGCSRKTKNSNLTSGGERKRQTRRTFTQEQIGQMEMVFSCSHYPDMLQRDELALKTGLDENRILIWFQNRRAKW' A
#
# COMPACT_ATOMS: atom_id res chain seq x y z
N MET A 1 -13.16 20.65 -17.19
CA MET A 1 -13.40 19.30 -16.65
C MET A 1 -12.17 18.91 -15.81
N GLY A 2 -11.99 19.40 -14.59
CA GLY A 2 -12.69 18.90 -13.40
C GLY A 2 -11.71 18.07 -12.55
N CYS A 3 -10.68 18.70 -11.98
CA CYS A 3 -9.75 18.05 -11.06
C CYS A 3 -10.50 17.72 -9.75
N SER A 4 -10.51 16.46 -9.32
CA SER A 4 -10.94 16.08 -7.97
C SER A 4 -10.26 14.79 -7.54
N ARG A 5 -9.06 14.91 -6.95
CA ARG A 5 -8.50 13.86 -6.08
C ARG A 5 -8.85 14.22 -4.65
N LYS A 6 -9.77 13.46 -4.07
CA LYS A 6 -10.14 13.56 -2.66
C LYS A 6 -9.33 12.51 -1.91
N THR A 7 -8.30 12.93 -1.19
CA THR A 7 -7.68 12.14 -0.10
C THR A 7 -7.38 13.08 1.06
N LYS A 8 -8.27 13.09 2.06
CA LYS A 8 -7.91 13.40 3.45
C LYS A 8 -7.25 12.11 4.00
N ASN A 9 -6.19 12.11 4.80
CA ASN A 9 -5.91 12.98 5.92
C ASN A 9 -4.40 12.99 6.29
N SER A 10 -3.94 14.17 6.70
CA SER A 10 -2.92 14.49 7.72
C SER A 10 -1.63 13.66 7.85
N ASN A 11 -0.51 14.30 7.51
CA ASN A 11 0.43 14.71 8.55
C ASN A 11 1.11 16.02 8.15
N LEU A 12 0.70 17.11 8.81
CA LEU A 12 1.51 18.32 8.90
C LEU A 12 2.62 18.04 9.92
N THR A 13 3.87 18.03 9.47
CA THR A 13 4.99 18.47 10.31
C THR A 13 5.79 19.48 9.52
N SER A 14 5.75 20.69 10.05
CA SER A 14 6.51 21.88 9.70
C SER A 14 8.01 21.58 9.47
N GLY A 15 8.61 22.29 8.51
CA GLY A 15 10.05 22.58 8.45
C GLY A 15 11.01 21.38 8.54
N GLY A 16 11.58 20.98 7.41
CA GLY A 16 12.72 20.06 7.36
C GLY A 16 12.50 18.96 6.34
N GLU A 17 13.48 18.80 5.46
CA GLU A 17 13.64 17.76 4.44
C GLU A 17 12.63 16.60 4.55
N ARG A 18 11.79 16.45 3.52
CA ARG A 18 11.03 15.23 3.28
C ARG A 18 12.02 14.08 3.20
N LYS A 19 12.37 13.46 4.34
CA LYS A 19 13.21 12.27 4.43
C LYS A 19 12.54 11.28 3.51
N ARG A 20 13.12 11.10 2.32
CA ARG A 20 12.71 10.10 1.35
C ARG A 20 12.75 8.78 2.11
N GLN A 21 11.57 8.32 2.54
CA GLN A 21 11.46 7.11 3.32
C GLN A 21 12.15 6.02 2.50
N THR A 22 13.25 5.49 3.04
CA THR A 22 14.16 4.61 2.31
C THR A 22 13.34 3.54 1.61
N ARG A 23 13.55 3.37 0.30
CA ARG A 23 12.86 2.34 -0.48
C ARG A 23 13.18 0.98 0.14
N ARG A 24 12.24 0.45 0.90
CA ARG A 24 12.27 -0.94 1.38
C ARG A 24 11.76 -1.83 0.25
N THR A 25 12.57 -2.81 -0.13
CA THR A 25 12.15 -3.91 -1.00
C THR A 25 11.37 -4.92 -0.16
N PHE A 26 10.23 -5.37 -0.66
CA PHE A 26 9.48 -6.47 -0.04
C PHE A 26 10.26 -7.78 -0.18
N THR A 27 10.18 -8.64 0.82
CA THR A 27 10.74 -9.99 0.72
C THR A 27 9.90 -10.86 -0.20
N GLN A 28 10.47 -11.95 -0.71
CA GLN A 28 9.74 -12.89 -1.57
C GLN A 28 8.51 -13.47 -0.86
N GLU A 29 8.61 -13.74 0.43
CA GLU A 29 7.50 -14.25 1.25
C GLU A 29 6.36 -13.22 1.34
N GLN A 30 6.69 -11.95 1.59
CA GLN A 30 5.69 -10.86 1.63
C GLN A 30 5.01 -10.68 0.28
N ILE A 31 5.77 -10.73 -0.83
CA ILE A 31 5.23 -10.67 -2.19
C ILE A 31 4.29 -11.85 -2.43
N GLY A 32 4.69 -13.07 -2.05
CA GLY A 32 3.86 -14.26 -2.18
C GLY A 32 2.53 -14.13 -1.46
N GLN A 33 2.52 -13.64 -0.21
CA GLN A 33 1.28 -13.40 0.53
C GLN A 33 0.36 -12.38 -0.17
N MET A 34 0.92 -11.27 -0.65
CA MET A 34 0.15 -10.25 -1.36
C MET A 34 -0.36 -10.75 -2.72
N GLU A 35 0.44 -11.53 -3.46
CA GLU A 35 0.06 -12.13 -4.73
C GLU A 35 -1.03 -13.19 -4.57
N MET A 36 -0.99 -14.02 -3.52
CA MET A 36 -2.07 -14.96 -3.22
C MET A 36 -3.42 -14.27 -3.07
N VAL A 37 -3.45 -13.16 -2.30
CA VAL A 37 -4.68 -12.37 -2.15
C VAL A 37 -5.07 -11.69 -3.46
N PHE A 38 -4.11 -11.20 -4.23
CA PHE A 38 -4.35 -10.57 -5.53
C PHE A 38 -4.99 -11.54 -6.53
N SER A 39 -4.58 -12.80 -6.54
CA SER A 39 -5.18 -13.85 -7.38
C SER A 39 -6.65 -14.11 -7.04
N CYS A 40 -7.06 -13.94 -5.78
CA CYS A 40 -8.46 -14.05 -5.36
C CYS A 40 -9.24 -12.75 -5.59
N SER A 41 -8.65 -11.59 -5.27
CA SER A 41 -9.25 -10.27 -5.44
C SER A 41 -8.21 -9.21 -5.74
N HIS A 42 -8.36 -8.52 -6.87
CA HIS A 42 -7.48 -7.43 -7.28
C HIS A 42 -7.74 -6.13 -6.48
N TYR A 43 -8.86 -6.06 -5.75
CA TYR A 43 -9.29 -4.93 -4.93
C TYR A 43 -9.59 -5.42 -3.50
N PRO A 44 -8.56 -5.67 -2.68
CA PRO A 44 -8.76 -6.11 -1.31
C PRO A 44 -9.44 -5.01 -0.48
N ASP A 45 -10.47 -5.41 0.25
CA ASP A 45 -11.18 -4.54 1.19
C ASP A 45 -10.29 -4.19 2.40
N MET A 46 -10.71 -3.22 3.22
CA MET A 46 -10.02 -2.79 4.43
C MET A 46 -9.67 -3.98 5.34
N LEU A 47 -10.62 -4.91 5.55
CA LEU A 47 -10.38 -6.10 6.40
C LEU A 47 -9.28 -7.00 5.83
N GLN A 48 -9.28 -7.21 4.50
CA GLN A 48 -8.27 -8.06 3.84
C GLN A 48 -6.88 -7.43 3.87
N ARG A 49 -6.81 -6.09 3.79
CA ARG A 49 -5.54 -5.36 3.92
C ARG A 49 -5.02 -5.36 5.35
N ASP A 50 -5.88 -5.28 6.34
CA ASP A 50 -5.51 -5.38 7.76
C ASP A 50 -4.97 -6.78 8.09
N GLU A 51 -5.63 -7.83 7.62
CA GLU A 51 -5.14 -9.20 7.80
C GLU A 51 -3.77 -9.41 7.12
N LEU A 52 -3.58 -8.86 5.92
CA LEU A 52 -2.28 -8.87 5.24
C LEU A 52 -1.22 -8.09 6.00
N ALA A 53 -1.57 -6.95 6.61
CA ALA A 53 -0.65 -6.14 7.40
C ALA A 53 -0.11 -6.95 8.59
N LEU A 54 -1.00 -7.64 9.30
CA LEU A 54 -0.66 -8.52 10.41
C LEU A 54 0.22 -9.69 9.95
N LYS A 55 -0.14 -10.34 8.83
CA LYS A 55 0.62 -11.50 8.30
C LYS A 55 2.00 -11.13 7.77
N THR A 56 2.13 -9.98 7.10
CA THR A 56 3.38 -9.57 6.44
C THR A 56 4.25 -8.63 7.27
N GLY A 57 3.73 -8.12 8.39
CA GLY A 57 4.37 -7.10 9.21
C GLY A 57 4.52 -5.76 8.49
N LEU A 58 3.70 -5.51 7.47
CA LEU A 58 3.71 -4.28 6.67
C LEU A 58 2.58 -3.36 7.11
N ASP A 59 2.79 -2.06 6.94
CA ASP A 59 1.73 -1.07 7.15
C ASP A 59 0.64 -1.19 6.07
N GLU A 60 -0.63 -0.98 6.45
CA GLU A 60 -1.78 -1.06 5.54
C GLU A 60 -1.59 -0.15 4.32
N ASN A 61 -1.01 1.04 4.50
CA ASN A 61 -0.73 1.96 3.41
C ASN A 61 0.32 1.40 2.42
N ARG A 62 1.28 0.59 2.91
CA ARG A 62 2.27 -0.06 2.03
C ARG A 62 1.63 -1.14 1.18
N ILE A 63 0.70 -1.91 1.75
CA ILE A 63 -0.11 -2.89 1.03
C ILE A 63 -0.99 -2.19 -0.01
N LEU A 64 -1.69 -1.11 0.38
CA LEU A 64 -2.51 -0.32 -0.54
C LEU A 64 -1.70 0.15 -1.77
N ILE A 65 -0.53 0.75 -1.55
CA ILE A 65 0.36 1.22 -2.62
C ILE A 65 0.85 0.04 -3.47
N TRP A 66 1.17 -1.10 -2.86
CA TRP A 66 1.58 -2.28 -3.61
C TRP A 66 0.45 -2.78 -4.52
N PHE A 67 -0.78 -2.90 -4.03
CA PHE A 67 -1.93 -3.31 -4.84
C PHE A 67 -2.23 -2.32 -5.97
N GLN A 68 -2.09 -1.01 -5.72
CA GLN A 68 -2.20 0.01 -6.77
C GLN A 68 -1.14 -0.18 -7.86
N ASN A 69 0.12 -0.38 -7.48
CA ASN A 69 1.22 -0.62 -8.42
C ASN A 69 1.08 -1.96 -9.16
N ARG A 70 0.56 -3.00 -8.48
CA ARG A 70 0.36 -4.32 -9.08
C ARG A 70 -0.71 -4.27 -10.17
N ARG A 71 -1.84 -3.59 -9.89
CA ARG A 71 -2.90 -3.35 -10.90
C ARG A 71 -2.44 -2.49 -12.07
N ALA A 72 -1.55 -1.52 -11.85
CA ALA A 72 -1.02 -0.69 -12.94
C ALA A 72 -0.16 -1.48 -13.94
N LYS A 73 0.34 -2.67 -13.55
CA LYS A 73 1.11 -3.59 -14.39
C LYS A 73 0.29 -4.76 -14.92
N TRP A 74 -0.99 -4.85 -14.53
CA TRP A 74 -1.92 -5.86 -14.99
C TRP A 74 -2.73 -5.26 -16.14
#